data_AF-A0AAD1HWD2-F1
#
_entry.id   AF-A0AAD1HWD2-F1
#
_cell.length_a   1.000
_cell.length_b   1.000
_cell.length_c   1.000
_cell.angle_alpha   90.00
_cell.angle_beta   90.00
_cell.angle_gamma   90.00
#
_symmetry.space_group_name_H-M   'P 1'
#
loop_
_entity.id
_entity.type
_entity.pdbx_description
1 polymer ?
#
loop_
_entity_poly.entity_id
_entity_poly.type
_entity_poly.pdbx_seq_one_letter_code
_entity_poly.pdbx_strand_id
1 'polypeptide(L)'
;MQANHLLSLTAGAALIGGIAVAPAPAPATAASPDIQLTSGEAQDVVIDVLRHAQMISPYENLLTPSPAFPGAPLSDLGLQQAQDVGQKLFDELGPVAGIFAGQGLREMQTSAPFAALENMSDNVQILPGLNEVDSGIYALDPIESLGGRLAFLTVGAWSLGAPLGLALVPGPGSEDGNGLMFNARFTDAINTMYDHAIANPIVSDNGQITDVAFNSEASIFAWVLMNVKNPDIPFFLQRIMESHTVANGLSTILLPNTGIVQIEGNPIDGWRLLSWDGEAIPQDPDLASALFVDVRDVVLPSQTALWNIGEAILTSDQTTIMNAVQTGFEQISSALVQFPGAVINDIVNAFGGSGDALGDLFAAL
;
A
#
# COMPACT_ATOMS: atom_id res chain seq x y z
N MET A 1 45.26 25.07 -3.52
CA MET A 1 44.61 25.83 -2.44
C MET A 1 43.15 25.45 -2.43
N GLN A 2 42.68 25.05 -1.25
CA GLN A 2 41.30 24.74 -0.85
C GLN A 2 40.61 23.54 -1.51
N ALA A 3 40.62 22.44 -0.75
CA ALA A 3 39.77 21.29 -0.89
C ALA A 3 38.47 21.51 -0.08
N ASN A 4 37.33 21.19 -0.68
CA ASN A 4 36.03 21.13 -0.02
C ASN A 4 35.94 19.85 0.81
N HIS A 5 35.67 19.98 2.11
CA HIS A 5 35.34 18.87 2.98
C HIS A 5 33.83 18.63 2.94
N LEU A 6 33.44 17.46 2.45
CA LEU A 6 32.13 16.84 2.70
C LEU A 6 32.05 16.50 4.19
N LEU A 7 31.08 17.08 4.89
CA LEU A 7 30.73 16.69 6.26
C LEU A 7 29.55 15.73 6.20
N SER A 8 29.85 14.45 6.37
CA SER A 8 28.91 13.41 6.78
C SER A 8 28.55 13.63 8.25
N LEU A 9 27.27 13.91 8.54
CA LEU A 9 26.75 13.97 9.90
C LEU A 9 25.83 12.76 10.14
N THR A 10 26.43 11.70 10.66
CA THR A 10 25.73 10.58 11.29
C THR A 10 25.34 11.05 12.70
N ALA A 11 24.06 11.35 12.92
CA ALA A 11 23.53 11.64 14.25
C ALA A 11 22.62 10.49 14.70
N GLY A 12 23.21 9.51 15.39
CA GLY A 12 22.45 8.56 16.20
C GLY A 12 22.03 9.24 17.51
N ALA A 13 20.73 9.45 17.69
CA ALA A 13 20.18 9.93 18.95
C ALA A 13 19.56 8.75 19.72
N ALA A 14 20.33 8.18 20.64
CA ALA A 14 19.79 7.34 21.71
C ALA A 14 19.32 8.26 22.85
N LEU A 15 18.00 8.40 23.03
CA LEU A 15 17.43 9.09 24.19
C LEU A 15 17.07 8.06 25.26
N ILE A 16 17.98 7.84 26.21
CA ILE A 16 17.68 7.26 27.51
C ILE A 16 17.55 8.42 28.49
N GLY A 17 16.32 8.75 28.90
CA GLY A 17 16.02 9.75 29.91
C GLY A 17 15.04 9.20 30.93
N GLY A 18 15.51 8.89 32.14
CA GLY A 18 14.68 8.49 33.26
C GLY A 18 13.79 9.66 33.74
N ILE A 19 12.51 9.40 33.93
CA ILE A 19 11.55 10.37 34.48
C ILE A 19 11.37 10.10 35.97
N ALA A 20 11.67 11.10 36.80
CA ALA A 20 11.25 11.13 38.19
C ALA A 20 9.77 11.54 38.26
N VAL A 21 8.91 10.66 38.78
CA VAL A 21 7.48 10.90 38.94
C VAL A 21 7.22 11.72 40.20
N ALA A 22 6.69 12.93 40.05
CA ALA A 22 6.03 13.65 41.14
C ALA A 22 4.52 13.34 41.14
N PRO A 23 3.83 13.23 42.30
CA PRO A 23 2.42 12.89 42.34
C PRO A 23 1.56 14.05 41.81
N ALA A 24 0.66 13.75 40.86
CA ALA A 24 -0.33 14.70 40.36
C ALA A 24 -1.48 14.90 41.39
N PRO A 25 -2.03 16.12 41.52
CA PRO A 25 -3.24 16.36 42.31
C PRO A 25 -4.48 15.75 41.63
N ALA A 26 -5.45 15.30 42.44
CA ALA A 26 -6.65 14.60 41.97
C ALA A 26 -7.51 15.45 41.01
N PRO A 27 -8.11 14.86 39.96
CA PRO A 27 -8.93 15.61 39.00
C PRO A 27 -10.27 16.04 39.60
N ALA A 28 -10.70 17.26 39.28
CA ALA A 28 -12.07 17.72 39.50
C ALA A 28 -13.04 17.01 38.54
N THR A 29 -14.23 16.66 39.02
CA THR A 29 -15.28 15.98 38.24
C THR A 29 -15.80 16.87 37.12
N ALA A 30 -15.34 16.62 35.90
CA ALA A 30 -15.88 17.21 34.67
C ALA A 30 -17.12 16.41 34.22
N ALA A 31 -18.17 17.13 33.83
CA ALA A 31 -19.42 16.57 33.33
C ALA A 31 -19.20 15.78 32.02
N SER A 32 -19.87 14.64 31.90
CA SER A 32 -19.83 13.78 30.71
C SER A 32 -20.34 14.54 29.48
N PRO A 33 -19.55 14.62 28.38
CA PRO A 33 -20.10 15.00 27.10
C PRO A 33 -21.01 13.88 26.57
N ASP A 34 -22.13 14.25 25.95
CA ASP A 34 -23.03 13.34 25.26
C ASP A 34 -22.25 12.50 24.24
N ILE A 35 -22.14 11.20 24.49
CA ILE A 35 -21.62 10.24 23.52
C ILE A 35 -22.73 10.01 22.50
N GLN A 36 -22.58 10.65 21.34
CA GLN A 36 -23.33 10.27 20.15
C GLN A 36 -22.73 8.96 19.62
N LEU A 37 -23.35 7.83 19.98
CA LEU A 37 -23.02 6.51 19.45
C LEU A 37 -23.46 6.45 17.98
N THR A 38 -22.54 6.63 17.02
CA THR A 38 -22.74 6.18 15.63
C THR A 38 -22.45 4.69 15.58
N SER A 39 -23.44 3.88 15.94
CA SER A 39 -23.37 2.41 15.85
C SER A 39 -23.69 1.92 14.43
N GLY A 40 -22.86 2.26 13.47
CA GLY A 40 -22.77 1.54 12.20
C GLY A 40 -21.32 1.11 12.05
N GLU A 41 -21.04 -0.19 12.09
CA GLU A 41 -19.74 -0.71 11.65
C GLU A 41 -19.46 -0.15 10.25
N ALA A 42 -18.23 0.29 10.00
CA ALA A 42 -17.87 0.79 8.68
C ALA A 42 -18.10 -0.35 7.67
N GLN A 43 -18.89 -0.08 6.64
CA GLN A 43 -19.27 -1.11 5.69
C GLN A 43 -18.07 -1.42 4.79
N ASP A 44 -17.70 -2.69 4.67
CA ASP A 44 -16.66 -3.11 3.75
C ASP A 44 -17.12 -3.01 2.28
N VAL A 45 -16.16 -2.66 1.43
CA VAL A 45 -16.29 -2.70 -0.04
C VAL A 45 -15.16 -3.56 -0.61
N VAL A 46 -15.38 -4.07 -1.82
CA VAL A 46 -14.34 -4.72 -2.61
C VAL A 46 -13.80 -3.76 -3.66
N ILE A 47 -12.50 -3.78 -3.87
CA ILE A 47 -11.86 -3.08 -4.98
C ILE A 47 -11.04 -4.09 -5.77
N ASP A 48 -11.42 -4.26 -7.04
CA ASP A 48 -10.66 -5.03 -8.02
C ASP A 48 -9.63 -4.10 -8.67
N VAL A 49 -8.36 -4.23 -8.28
CA VAL A 49 -7.24 -3.43 -8.80
C VAL A 49 -6.52 -4.20 -9.91
N LEU A 50 -6.67 -3.72 -11.14
CA LEU A 50 -6.22 -4.37 -12.36
C LEU A 50 -4.95 -3.73 -12.90
N ARG A 51 -3.93 -4.53 -13.22
CA ARG A 51 -2.74 -4.07 -13.97
C ARG A 51 -3.10 -3.84 -15.44
N HIS A 52 -2.71 -2.70 -15.99
CA HIS A 52 -2.90 -2.37 -17.40
C HIS A 52 -2.46 -3.50 -18.37
N ALA A 53 -3.11 -3.53 -19.54
CA ALA A 53 -2.74 -4.41 -20.65
C ALA A 53 -1.37 -4.04 -21.25
N GLN A 54 -0.84 -4.88 -22.13
CA GLN A 54 0.51 -4.70 -22.69
C GLN A 54 0.67 -3.38 -23.47
N MET A 55 1.69 -2.60 -23.14
CA MET A 55 2.16 -1.43 -23.88
C MET A 55 2.91 -1.80 -25.17
N ILE A 56 3.00 -0.84 -26.09
CA ILE A 56 3.83 -0.97 -27.29
C ILE A 56 5.33 -1.10 -26.93
N SER A 57 6.06 -1.94 -27.66
CA SER A 57 7.51 -2.07 -27.52
C SER A 57 8.23 -0.74 -27.86
N PRO A 58 9.31 -0.36 -27.14
CA PRO A 58 9.98 -1.10 -26.06
C PRO A 58 9.41 -0.85 -24.66
N TYR A 59 8.38 -0.02 -24.51
CA TYR A 59 7.96 0.53 -23.22
C TYR A 59 7.49 -0.51 -22.20
N GLU A 60 6.95 -1.65 -22.64
CA GLU A 60 6.61 -2.78 -21.74
C GLU A 60 7.82 -3.32 -20.97
N ASN A 61 9.04 -3.06 -21.45
CA ASN A 61 10.28 -3.58 -20.86
C ASN A 61 11.11 -2.50 -20.16
N LEU A 62 10.58 -1.28 -20.04
CA LEU A 62 11.27 -0.13 -19.45
C LEU A 62 10.55 0.32 -18.18
N LEU A 63 11.33 0.86 -17.25
CA LEU A 63 10.79 1.53 -16.08
C LEU A 63 9.99 2.78 -16.48
N THR A 64 8.89 3.02 -15.77
CA THR A 64 7.97 4.14 -16.01
C THR A 64 8.68 5.50 -15.87
N PRO A 65 8.53 6.42 -16.84
CA PRO A 65 9.16 7.75 -16.77
C PRO A 65 8.42 8.72 -15.84
N SER A 66 9.05 9.88 -15.56
CA SER A 66 8.49 11.00 -14.79
C SER A 66 8.38 12.30 -15.62
N PRO A 67 7.19 12.92 -15.76
CA PRO A 67 5.89 12.36 -15.42
C PRO A 67 5.55 11.22 -16.38
N ALA A 68 4.81 10.22 -15.89
CA ALA A 68 4.50 8.99 -16.62
C ALA A 68 3.47 9.15 -17.75
N PHE A 69 2.85 10.32 -17.90
CA PHE A 69 1.62 10.52 -18.65
C PHE A 69 1.71 11.56 -19.80
N PRO A 70 0.98 11.35 -20.91
CA PRO A 70 0.08 10.21 -21.14
C PRO A 70 0.86 8.89 -21.33
N GLY A 71 2.16 8.93 -21.57
CA GLY A 71 2.98 7.71 -21.67
C GLY A 71 2.73 6.93 -22.97
N ALA A 72 3.18 5.68 -23.02
CA ALA A 72 3.05 4.83 -24.20
C ALA A 72 1.65 4.22 -24.31
N PRO A 73 1.10 4.07 -25.53
CA PRO A 73 -0.16 3.36 -25.75
C PRO A 73 0.01 1.85 -25.58
N LEU A 74 -1.12 1.16 -25.50
CA LEU A 74 -1.22 -0.29 -25.65
C LEU A 74 -0.72 -0.74 -27.03
N SER A 75 -0.16 -1.95 -27.09
CA SER A 75 0.13 -2.65 -28.34
C SER A 75 -1.17 -3.19 -28.96
N ASP A 76 -1.11 -3.73 -30.18
CA ASP A 76 -2.27 -4.44 -30.77
C ASP A 76 -2.71 -5.62 -29.89
N LEU A 77 -1.75 -6.33 -29.27
CA LEU A 77 -2.04 -7.37 -28.28
C LEU A 77 -2.65 -6.77 -27.01
N GLY A 78 -2.14 -5.65 -26.53
CA GLY A 78 -2.68 -4.95 -25.37
C GLY A 78 -4.12 -4.49 -25.56
N LEU A 79 -4.46 -4.02 -26.76
CA LEU A 79 -5.85 -3.65 -27.11
C LEU A 79 -6.78 -4.87 -27.09
N GLN A 80 -6.32 -6.03 -27.55
CA GLN A 80 -7.09 -7.28 -27.43
C GLN A 80 -7.22 -7.71 -25.96
N GLN A 81 -6.14 -7.68 -25.19
CA GLN A 81 -6.14 -7.98 -23.76
C GLN A 81 -7.11 -7.07 -22.98
N ALA A 82 -7.16 -5.78 -23.30
CA ALA A 82 -8.11 -4.84 -22.70
C ALA A 82 -9.57 -5.20 -23.01
N GLN A 83 -9.86 -5.64 -24.24
CA GLN A 83 -11.20 -6.14 -24.59
C GLN A 83 -11.54 -7.42 -23.82
N ASP A 84 -10.61 -8.38 -23.79
CA ASP A 84 -10.82 -9.67 -23.15
C ASP A 84 -11.04 -9.53 -21.65
N VAL A 85 -10.22 -8.74 -20.96
CA VAL A 85 -10.37 -8.50 -19.51
C VAL A 85 -11.59 -7.65 -19.20
N GLY A 86 -11.94 -6.69 -20.06
CA GLY A 86 -13.17 -5.91 -19.90
C GLY A 86 -14.42 -6.78 -20.01
N GLN A 87 -14.45 -7.72 -20.95
CA GLN A 87 -15.55 -8.68 -21.06
C GLN A 87 -15.58 -9.63 -19.86
N LYS A 88 -14.41 -10.11 -19.40
CA LYS A 88 -14.32 -10.96 -18.20
C LYS A 88 -14.91 -10.26 -16.97
N LEU A 89 -14.48 -9.03 -16.69
CA LEU A 89 -15.00 -8.25 -15.56
C LEU A 89 -16.51 -8.05 -15.66
N PHE A 90 -17.04 -7.73 -16.84
CA PHE A 90 -18.47 -7.56 -17.05
C PHE A 90 -19.25 -8.86 -16.81
N ASP A 91 -18.72 -10.00 -17.28
CA ASP A 91 -19.36 -11.31 -17.11
C ASP A 91 -19.30 -11.80 -15.64
N GLU A 92 -18.27 -11.42 -14.89
CA GLU A 92 -18.05 -11.85 -13.50
C GLU A 92 -18.71 -10.93 -12.46
N LEU A 93 -18.71 -9.62 -12.69
CA LEU A 93 -19.18 -8.62 -11.72
C LEU A 93 -20.56 -8.06 -12.08
N GLY A 94 -20.94 -8.06 -13.36
CA GLY A 94 -22.07 -7.26 -13.80
C GLY A 94 -21.88 -5.78 -13.39
N PRO A 95 -22.93 -5.10 -12.87
CA PRO A 95 -22.85 -3.68 -12.55
C PRO A 95 -21.88 -3.41 -11.40
N VAL A 96 -21.03 -2.38 -11.53
CA VAL A 96 -20.07 -1.95 -10.48
C VAL A 96 -20.39 -0.57 -9.92
N ALA A 97 -19.94 -0.30 -8.69
CA ALA A 97 -20.14 1.00 -8.02
C ALA A 97 -19.34 2.13 -8.69
N GLY A 98 -18.16 1.83 -9.22
CA GLY A 98 -17.27 2.83 -9.80
C GLY A 98 -16.17 2.22 -10.68
N ILE A 99 -15.72 3.00 -11.65
CA ILE A 99 -14.56 2.67 -12.50
C ILE A 99 -13.55 3.80 -12.37
N PHE A 100 -12.33 3.45 -11.98
CA PHE A 100 -11.24 4.39 -11.70
C PHE A 100 -10.00 4.02 -12.49
N ALA A 101 -9.17 5.00 -12.84
CA ALA A 101 -7.91 4.74 -13.53
C ALA A 101 -6.82 5.74 -13.12
N GLY A 102 -5.56 5.30 -13.21
CA GLY A 102 -4.42 6.22 -13.27
C GLY A 102 -4.45 7.11 -14.52
N GLN A 103 -3.57 8.11 -14.56
CA GLN A 103 -3.49 9.08 -15.66
C GLN A 103 -2.76 8.57 -16.91
N GLY A 104 -2.13 7.41 -16.84
CA GLY A 104 -1.42 6.86 -17.98
C GLY A 104 -2.37 6.34 -19.05
N LEU A 105 -1.93 6.46 -20.30
CA LEU A 105 -2.69 6.05 -21.47
C LEU A 105 -2.93 4.55 -21.47
N ARG A 106 -1.99 3.76 -20.94
CA ARG A 106 -2.15 2.31 -20.77
C ARG A 106 -3.29 1.97 -19.80
N GLU A 107 -3.44 2.67 -18.67
CA GLU A 107 -4.56 2.46 -17.74
C GLU A 107 -5.88 2.87 -18.39
N MET A 108 -5.94 4.07 -18.99
CA MET A 108 -7.15 4.58 -19.65
C MET A 108 -7.60 3.73 -20.85
N GLN A 109 -6.65 3.23 -21.65
CA GLN A 109 -6.98 2.34 -22.78
C GLN A 109 -7.39 0.95 -22.31
N THR A 110 -6.86 0.48 -21.18
CA THR A 110 -7.27 -0.80 -20.59
C THR A 110 -8.67 -0.72 -19.98
N SER A 111 -9.03 0.43 -19.38
CA SER A 111 -10.36 0.61 -18.76
C SER A 111 -11.49 0.84 -19.75
N ALA A 112 -11.18 1.42 -20.92
CA ALA A 112 -12.19 1.83 -21.88
C ALA A 112 -13.18 0.73 -22.32
N PRO A 113 -12.77 -0.51 -22.63
CA PRO A 113 -13.71 -1.58 -23.01
C PRO A 113 -14.68 -1.95 -21.88
N PHE A 114 -14.19 -2.09 -20.65
CA PHE A 114 -15.04 -2.38 -19.50
C PHE A 114 -16.03 -1.23 -19.23
N ALA A 115 -15.54 0.00 -19.26
CA ALA A 115 -16.39 1.18 -19.08
C ALA A 115 -17.47 1.31 -20.16
N ALA A 116 -17.20 0.87 -21.40
CA ALA A 116 -18.20 0.84 -22.46
C ALA A 116 -19.31 -0.20 -22.19
N LEU A 117 -18.95 -1.38 -21.67
CA LEU A 117 -19.90 -2.43 -21.28
C LEU A 117 -20.79 -1.98 -20.12
N GLU A 118 -20.20 -1.29 -19.14
CA GLU A 118 -20.90 -0.72 -17.98
C GLU A 118 -21.71 0.55 -18.29
N ASN A 119 -21.66 1.06 -19.53
CA ASN A 119 -22.24 2.36 -19.93
C ASN A 119 -21.70 3.55 -19.11
N MET A 120 -20.42 3.47 -18.73
CA MET A 120 -19.69 4.44 -17.89
C MET A 120 -18.52 5.11 -18.62
N SER A 121 -18.47 5.07 -19.96
CA SER A 121 -17.35 5.65 -20.74
C SER A 121 -17.06 7.12 -20.40
N ASP A 122 -18.08 7.92 -20.09
CA ASP A 122 -17.94 9.33 -19.71
C ASP A 122 -17.74 9.54 -18.20
N ASN A 123 -17.76 8.46 -17.40
CA ASN A 123 -17.75 8.48 -15.94
C ASN A 123 -16.55 7.72 -15.32
N VAL A 124 -15.56 7.34 -16.12
CA VAL A 124 -14.29 6.80 -15.58
C VAL A 124 -13.58 7.92 -14.83
N GLN A 125 -13.35 7.71 -13.53
CA GLN A 125 -12.71 8.70 -12.67
C GLN A 125 -11.18 8.54 -12.73
N ILE A 126 -10.49 9.60 -13.15
CA ILE A 126 -9.03 9.60 -13.23
C ILE A 126 -8.44 10.07 -11.90
N LEU A 127 -7.71 9.19 -11.23
CA LEU A 127 -7.08 9.44 -9.93
C LEU A 127 -5.55 9.44 -10.06
N PRO A 128 -4.87 10.59 -9.93
CA PRO A 128 -3.40 10.66 -9.94
C PRO A 128 -2.72 9.76 -8.90
N GLY A 129 -3.38 9.50 -7.78
CA GLY A 129 -2.89 8.58 -6.74
C GLY A 129 -2.73 7.13 -7.22
N LEU A 130 -3.40 6.75 -8.32
CA LEU A 130 -3.26 5.45 -8.99
C LEU A 130 -2.15 5.41 -10.06
N ASN A 131 -1.33 6.45 -10.19
CA ASN A 131 -0.20 6.39 -11.11
C ASN A 131 0.85 5.35 -10.63
N GLU A 132 1.54 4.73 -11.59
CA GLU A 132 2.64 3.82 -11.28
C GLU A 132 3.74 4.50 -10.44
N VAL A 133 4.49 3.72 -9.65
CA VAL A 133 5.64 4.22 -8.89
C VAL A 133 6.59 4.94 -9.86
N ASP A 134 6.93 6.18 -9.51
CA ASP A 134 7.88 6.94 -10.30
C ASP A 134 9.31 6.41 -10.08
N SER A 135 9.96 6.02 -11.18
CA SER A 135 11.31 5.46 -11.18
C SER A 135 12.42 6.51 -11.09
N GLY A 136 12.09 7.80 -11.12
CA GLY A 136 13.03 8.90 -10.91
C GLY A 136 14.22 8.86 -11.85
N ILE A 137 15.44 8.84 -11.30
CA ILE A 137 16.68 8.76 -12.10
C ILE A 137 16.81 7.49 -12.94
N TYR A 138 16.01 6.45 -12.66
CA TYR A 138 15.99 5.19 -13.41
C TYR A 138 14.89 5.15 -14.48
N ALA A 139 14.16 6.25 -14.67
CA ALA A 139 13.16 6.38 -15.74
C ALA A 139 13.71 5.92 -17.09
N LEU A 140 12.95 5.07 -17.79
CA LEU A 140 13.29 4.47 -19.08
C LEU A 140 14.50 3.51 -19.09
N ASP A 141 15.10 3.19 -17.94
CA ASP A 141 16.05 2.08 -17.87
C ASP A 141 15.31 0.75 -18.14
N PRO A 142 15.95 -0.21 -18.83
CA PRO A 142 15.40 -1.55 -18.94
C PRO A 142 15.18 -2.16 -17.55
N ILE A 143 14.04 -2.84 -17.35
CA ILE A 143 13.67 -3.53 -16.10
C ILE A 143 14.79 -4.48 -15.61
N GLU A 144 15.48 -5.13 -16.54
CA GLU A 144 16.56 -6.09 -16.24
C GLU A 144 17.94 -5.46 -15.97
N SER A 145 18.07 -4.16 -16.22
CA SER A 145 19.32 -3.43 -16.03
C SER A 145 19.66 -3.26 -14.55
N LEU A 146 20.86 -2.73 -14.27
CA LEU A 146 21.23 -2.35 -12.90
C LEU A 146 20.26 -1.28 -12.33
N GLY A 147 19.85 -0.30 -13.14
CA GLY A 147 18.86 0.70 -12.73
C GLY A 147 17.50 0.09 -12.41
N GLY A 148 17.05 -0.82 -13.27
CA GLY A 148 15.89 -1.70 -13.04
C GLY A 148 15.91 -2.37 -11.67
N ARG A 149 16.98 -3.12 -11.38
CA ARG A 149 17.15 -3.83 -10.10
C ARG A 149 17.21 -2.90 -8.89
N LEU A 150 17.83 -1.73 -9.04
CA LEU A 150 17.88 -0.73 -7.97
C LEU A 150 16.50 -0.12 -7.71
N ALA A 151 15.70 0.15 -8.76
CA ALA A 151 14.34 0.61 -8.60
C ALA A 151 13.46 -0.42 -7.88
N PHE A 152 13.51 -1.70 -8.27
CA PHE A 152 12.79 -2.77 -7.55
C PHE A 152 13.26 -2.93 -6.11
N LEU A 153 14.56 -2.80 -5.85
CA LEU A 153 15.08 -2.85 -4.48
C LEU A 153 14.54 -1.68 -3.63
N THR A 154 14.42 -0.49 -4.21
CA THR A 154 13.82 0.69 -3.55
C THR A 154 12.35 0.42 -3.19
N VAL A 155 11.54 -0.06 -4.14
CA VAL A 155 10.13 -0.40 -3.89
C VAL A 155 9.97 -1.56 -2.89
N GLY A 156 10.85 -2.56 -2.98
CA GLY A 156 10.93 -3.66 -2.02
C GLY A 156 11.33 -3.19 -0.62
N ALA A 157 12.22 -2.21 -0.51
CA ALA A 157 12.58 -1.60 0.77
C ALA A 157 11.41 -0.83 1.39
N TRP A 158 10.60 -0.15 0.57
CA TRP A 158 9.40 0.55 1.04
C TRP A 158 8.34 -0.39 1.58
N SER A 159 8.17 -1.54 0.93
CA SER A 159 7.14 -2.54 1.23
C SER A 159 7.64 -3.58 2.24
N LEU A 160 8.39 -4.59 1.77
CA LEU A 160 8.94 -5.68 2.59
C LEU A 160 9.95 -5.21 3.64
N GLY A 161 10.58 -4.06 3.41
CA GLY A 161 11.53 -3.45 4.34
C GLY A 161 10.88 -2.55 5.40
N ALA A 162 9.58 -2.29 5.36
CA ALA A 162 8.91 -1.44 6.35
C ALA A 162 9.09 -1.93 7.81
N PRO A 163 8.95 -3.24 8.12
CA PRO A 163 9.30 -3.80 9.44
C PRO A 163 10.76 -3.59 9.86
N LEU A 164 11.65 -3.34 8.89
CA LEU A 164 13.09 -3.11 9.10
C LEU A 164 13.46 -1.63 9.16
N GLY A 165 12.47 -0.72 9.14
CA GLY A 165 12.72 0.72 9.16
C GLY A 165 13.15 1.31 7.82
N LEU A 166 12.76 0.68 6.69
CA LEU A 166 13.21 1.07 5.35
C LEU A 166 12.14 1.79 4.51
N ALA A 167 10.98 2.15 5.09
CA ALA A 167 9.93 2.90 4.39
C ALA A 167 10.39 4.29 3.91
N LEU A 168 11.43 4.86 4.55
CA LEU A 168 12.02 6.15 4.20
C LEU A 168 13.22 6.05 3.23
N VAL A 169 13.51 4.88 2.67
CA VAL A 169 14.56 4.77 1.64
C VAL A 169 14.25 5.76 0.51
N PRO A 170 15.20 6.63 0.09
CA PRO A 170 14.90 7.65 -0.89
C PRO A 170 14.70 7.06 -2.30
N GLY A 171 13.70 7.57 -3.02
CA GLY A 171 13.51 7.42 -4.46
C GLY A 171 14.15 8.60 -5.20
N PRO A 172 15.45 8.54 -5.58
CA PRO A 172 16.14 9.69 -6.14
C PRO A 172 15.51 10.17 -7.44
N GLY A 173 15.13 11.45 -7.47
CA GLY A 173 14.50 12.09 -8.64
C GLY A 173 13.05 11.67 -8.90
N SER A 174 12.47 10.86 -8.01
CA SER A 174 11.07 10.41 -8.09
C SER A 174 10.13 11.44 -7.46
N GLU A 175 8.94 11.59 -8.03
CA GLU A 175 7.78 12.23 -7.38
C GLU A 175 7.37 11.46 -6.10
N ASP A 176 7.62 10.15 -6.08
CA ASP A 176 7.58 9.29 -4.89
C ASP A 176 8.92 9.33 -4.15
N GLY A 177 9.21 10.47 -3.51
CA GLY A 177 10.52 10.69 -2.87
C GLY A 177 10.90 9.62 -1.83
N ASN A 178 9.92 8.89 -1.28
CA ASN A 178 10.09 7.68 -0.48
C ASN A 178 8.77 6.88 -0.40
N GLY A 179 8.79 5.75 0.29
CA GLY A 179 7.64 4.86 0.45
C GLY A 179 6.44 5.49 1.17
N LEU A 180 6.63 6.44 2.10
CA LEU A 180 5.51 7.09 2.76
C LEU A 180 4.77 8.06 1.84
N MET A 181 5.50 8.78 0.98
CA MET A 181 4.89 9.65 -0.04
C MET A 181 4.06 8.83 -1.03
N PHE A 182 4.64 7.74 -1.54
CA PHE A 182 3.94 6.78 -2.37
C PHE A 182 2.69 6.24 -1.67
N ASN A 183 2.84 5.77 -0.42
CA ASN A 183 1.75 5.17 0.32
C ASN A 183 0.60 6.16 0.56
N ALA A 184 0.92 7.40 0.92
CA ALA A 184 -0.07 8.44 1.16
C ALA A 184 -0.92 8.69 -0.09
N ARG A 185 -0.30 8.92 -1.26
CA ARG A 185 -1.07 9.22 -2.48
C ARG A 185 -1.92 8.03 -2.96
N PHE A 186 -1.43 6.81 -2.79
CA PHE A 186 -2.16 5.62 -3.24
C PHE A 186 -3.31 5.30 -2.27
N THR A 187 -3.07 5.41 -0.96
CA THR A 187 -4.11 5.29 0.06
C THR A 187 -5.19 6.36 -0.10
N ASP A 188 -4.83 7.60 -0.43
CA ASP A 188 -5.82 8.65 -0.72
C ASP A 188 -6.72 8.30 -1.92
N ALA A 189 -6.16 7.67 -2.96
CA ALA A 189 -6.96 7.16 -4.07
C ALA A 189 -7.89 6.01 -3.64
N ILE A 190 -7.40 5.07 -2.83
CA ILE A 190 -8.19 3.97 -2.25
C ILE A 190 -9.35 4.50 -1.40
N ASN A 191 -9.09 5.50 -0.55
CA ASN A 191 -10.11 6.16 0.25
C ASN A 191 -11.13 6.90 -0.62
N THR A 192 -10.69 7.54 -1.71
CA THR A 192 -11.59 8.20 -2.67
C THR A 192 -12.54 7.21 -3.33
N MET A 193 -12.04 6.03 -3.71
CA MET A 193 -12.85 4.95 -4.26
C MET A 193 -13.86 4.44 -3.22
N TYR A 194 -13.39 4.13 -2.01
CA TYR A 194 -14.26 3.76 -0.89
C TYR A 194 -15.39 4.79 -0.64
N ASP A 195 -15.05 6.07 -0.52
CA ASP A 195 -16.03 7.13 -0.28
C ASP A 195 -17.06 7.21 -1.41
N HIS A 196 -16.62 7.00 -2.66
CA HIS A 196 -17.50 6.94 -3.81
C HIS A 196 -18.44 5.74 -3.77
N ALA A 197 -17.92 4.55 -3.48
CA ALA A 197 -18.68 3.31 -3.38
C ALA A 197 -19.75 3.37 -2.27
N ILE A 198 -19.40 3.93 -1.11
CA ILE A 198 -20.35 4.12 0.00
C ILE A 198 -21.42 5.17 -0.33
N ALA A 199 -21.04 6.24 -1.04
CA ALA A 199 -21.99 7.27 -1.46
C ALA A 199 -22.94 6.79 -2.58
N ASN A 200 -22.48 5.88 -3.43
CA ASN A 200 -23.21 5.37 -4.61
C ASN A 200 -23.18 3.84 -4.66
N PRO A 201 -23.78 3.14 -3.68
CA PRO A 201 -23.60 1.71 -3.54
C PRO A 201 -24.31 0.96 -4.67
N ILE A 202 -23.55 0.16 -5.41
CA ILE A 202 -24.05 -0.82 -6.37
C ILE A 202 -23.53 -2.18 -5.92
N VAL A 203 -24.46 -3.11 -5.70
CA VAL A 203 -24.12 -4.50 -5.38
C VAL A 203 -23.93 -5.23 -6.71
N SER A 204 -22.70 -5.67 -6.96
CA SER A 204 -22.31 -6.48 -8.11
C SER A 204 -22.84 -7.90 -8.00
N ASP A 205 -22.75 -8.68 -9.08
CA ASP A 205 -23.25 -10.07 -9.15
C ASP A 205 -22.53 -11.02 -8.17
N ASN A 206 -21.35 -10.61 -7.68
CA ASN A 206 -20.63 -11.27 -6.59
C ASN A 206 -21.25 -11.05 -5.19
N GLY A 207 -22.31 -10.22 -5.08
CA GLY A 207 -23.01 -9.91 -3.84
C GLY A 207 -22.36 -8.82 -2.97
N GLN A 208 -21.33 -8.13 -3.48
CA GLN A 208 -20.55 -7.12 -2.76
C GLN A 208 -20.68 -5.75 -3.44
N ILE A 209 -20.37 -4.67 -2.70
CA ILE A 209 -20.17 -3.36 -3.32
C ILE A 209 -18.77 -3.38 -3.92
N THR A 210 -18.67 -3.30 -5.25
CA THR A 210 -17.39 -3.45 -5.94
C THR A 210 -17.05 -2.24 -6.79
N ASP A 211 -15.86 -1.68 -6.58
CA ASP A 211 -15.21 -0.76 -7.50
C ASP A 211 -14.14 -1.49 -8.33
N VAL A 212 -13.85 -0.98 -9.53
CA VAL A 212 -12.74 -1.48 -10.37
C VAL A 212 -11.76 -0.35 -10.65
N ALA A 213 -10.48 -0.58 -10.33
CA ALA A 213 -9.40 0.38 -10.50
C ALA A 213 -8.35 -0.13 -11.51
N PHE A 214 -7.97 0.70 -12.48
CA PHE A 214 -6.94 0.38 -13.48
C PHE A 214 -5.61 1.06 -13.13
N ASN A 215 -4.57 0.26 -12.93
CA ASN A 215 -3.31 0.62 -12.30
C ASN A 215 -2.11 -0.07 -13.00
N SER A 216 -0.95 -0.11 -12.34
CA SER A 216 0.29 -0.73 -12.80
C SER A 216 0.93 -1.58 -11.69
N GLU A 217 1.80 -2.50 -12.07
CA GLU A 217 2.28 -3.59 -11.21
C GLU A 217 2.97 -3.14 -9.91
N ALA A 218 3.95 -2.23 -10.01
CA ALA A 218 4.82 -1.94 -8.87
C ALA A 218 4.04 -1.25 -7.75
N SER A 219 3.05 -0.42 -8.12
CA SER A 219 2.20 0.28 -7.17
C SER A 219 1.21 -0.65 -6.49
N ILE A 220 0.57 -1.56 -7.23
CA ILE A 220 -0.31 -2.58 -6.64
C ILE A 220 0.47 -3.40 -5.61
N PHE A 221 1.64 -3.92 -6.02
CA PHE A 221 2.50 -4.71 -5.14
C PHE A 221 2.92 -3.95 -3.89
N ALA A 222 3.42 -2.73 -4.06
CA ALA A 222 3.90 -1.92 -2.96
C ALA A 222 2.77 -1.60 -1.97
N TRP A 223 1.64 -1.09 -2.46
CA TRP A 223 0.54 -0.69 -1.59
C TRP A 223 -0.07 -1.89 -0.85
N VAL A 224 -0.26 -3.03 -1.53
CA VAL A 224 -0.78 -4.24 -0.89
C VAL A 224 0.09 -4.65 0.30
N LEU A 225 1.41 -4.82 0.09
CA LEU A 225 2.31 -5.24 1.15
C LEU A 225 2.47 -4.21 2.28
N MET A 226 2.28 -2.94 1.96
CA MET A 226 2.35 -1.86 2.95
C MET A 226 1.10 -1.76 3.83
N ASN A 227 -0.09 -2.17 3.35
CA ASN A 227 -1.35 -1.83 4.03
C ASN A 227 -2.25 -3.00 4.40
N VAL A 228 -2.21 -4.12 3.68
CA VAL A 228 -3.15 -5.21 4.00
C VAL A 228 -2.79 -5.88 5.32
N LYS A 229 -3.80 -6.42 6.00
CA LYS A 229 -3.67 -7.12 7.29
C LYS A 229 -3.24 -8.58 7.17
N ASN A 230 -3.35 -9.16 5.99
CA ASN A 230 -3.02 -10.57 5.70
C ASN A 230 -2.07 -10.71 4.49
N PRO A 231 -0.91 -10.03 4.46
CA PRO A 231 0.02 -10.21 3.36
C PRO A 231 0.58 -11.64 3.43
N ASP A 232 0.27 -12.50 2.46
CA ASP A 232 0.83 -13.85 2.40
C ASP A 232 2.32 -13.78 2.02
N ILE A 233 3.19 -13.64 3.03
CA ILE A 233 4.62 -13.43 2.84
C ILE A 233 5.27 -14.62 2.11
N PRO A 234 5.00 -15.89 2.47
CA PRO A 234 5.48 -17.03 1.69
C PRO A 234 5.09 -16.97 0.22
N PHE A 235 3.84 -16.63 -0.09
CA PHE A 235 3.35 -16.46 -1.46
C PHE A 235 4.15 -15.38 -2.23
N PHE A 236 4.30 -14.19 -1.66
CA PHE A 236 5.02 -13.11 -2.33
C PHE A 236 6.52 -13.39 -2.48
N LEU A 237 7.16 -14.04 -1.51
CA LEU A 237 8.54 -14.48 -1.64
C LEU A 237 8.70 -15.51 -2.76
N GLN A 238 7.76 -16.46 -2.89
CA GLN A 238 7.74 -17.41 -3.99
C GLN A 238 7.61 -16.68 -5.33
N ARG A 239 6.70 -15.70 -5.46
CA ARG A 239 6.54 -14.90 -6.68
C ARG A 239 7.81 -14.17 -7.08
N ILE A 240 8.48 -13.53 -6.12
CA ILE A 240 9.75 -12.85 -6.35
C ILE A 240 10.84 -13.83 -6.81
N MET A 241 10.87 -15.04 -6.27
CA MET A 241 11.82 -16.07 -6.70
C MET A 241 11.52 -16.56 -8.13
N GLU A 242 10.24 -16.74 -8.46
CA GLU A 242 9.79 -17.23 -9.77
C GLU A 242 9.91 -16.16 -10.86
N SER A 243 9.76 -14.88 -10.50
CA SER A 243 9.79 -13.77 -11.46
C SER A 243 11.06 -13.79 -12.31
N HIS A 244 12.18 -14.24 -11.75
CA HIS A 244 13.47 -14.36 -12.42
C HIS A 244 13.61 -15.53 -13.42
N THR A 245 12.56 -16.32 -13.66
CA THR A 245 12.66 -17.62 -14.38
C THR A 245 11.76 -17.78 -15.61
N VAL A 246 11.03 -16.74 -16.06
CA VAL A 246 10.02 -16.92 -17.13
C VAL A 246 10.60 -16.88 -18.56
N ALA A 247 10.01 -17.73 -19.43
CA ALA A 247 10.49 -18.08 -20.77
C ALA A 247 10.36 -16.98 -21.85
N ASN A 248 9.81 -15.81 -21.51
CA ASN A 248 9.61 -14.69 -22.44
C ASN A 248 10.75 -13.65 -22.39
N GLY A 249 11.80 -13.89 -21.60
CA GLY A 249 12.98 -13.00 -21.51
C GLY A 249 12.80 -11.76 -20.63
N LEU A 250 11.66 -11.67 -19.91
CA LEU A 250 11.43 -10.70 -18.83
C LEU A 250 11.62 -11.44 -17.51
N SER A 251 12.43 -10.93 -16.58
CA SER A 251 12.79 -11.64 -15.34
C SER A 251 12.15 -11.00 -14.09
N THR A 252 11.11 -10.17 -14.26
CA THR A 252 10.40 -9.55 -13.13
C THR A 252 8.93 -9.30 -13.48
N ILE A 253 8.10 -10.35 -13.45
CA ILE A 253 6.63 -10.23 -13.48
C ILE A 253 6.09 -10.91 -12.21
N LEU A 254 5.68 -10.10 -11.23
CA LEU A 254 4.93 -10.46 -10.02
C LEU A 254 3.42 -10.49 -10.28
N LEU A 255 2.93 -9.67 -11.22
CA LEU A 255 1.53 -9.61 -11.64
C LEU A 255 1.47 -9.45 -13.15
N PRO A 256 0.98 -10.40 -13.96
CA PRO A 256 0.96 -10.25 -15.43
C PRO A 256 0.07 -9.10 -15.89
N ASN A 257 0.28 -8.59 -17.12
CA ASN A 257 -0.67 -7.65 -17.74
C ASN A 257 -2.08 -8.20 -17.63
N THR A 258 -3.06 -7.34 -17.33
CA THR A 258 -4.46 -7.69 -17.04
C THR A 258 -4.71 -8.54 -15.79
N GLY A 259 -3.67 -8.78 -14.98
CA GLY A 259 -3.82 -9.43 -13.69
C GLY A 259 -4.67 -8.58 -12.74
N ILE A 260 -5.55 -9.25 -12.00
CA ILE A 260 -6.54 -8.63 -11.10
C ILE A 260 -6.18 -8.95 -9.67
N VAL A 261 -6.10 -7.94 -8.82
CA VAL A 261 -5.88 -8.06 -7.38
C VAL A 261 -7.11 -7.57 -6.65
N GLN A 262 -7.66 -8.40 -5.76
CA GLN A 262 -8.90 -8.09 -5.06
C GLN A 262 -8.60 -7.76 -3.60
N ILE A 263 -9.00 -6.58 -3.16
CA ILE A 263 -8.92 -6.17 -1.75
C ILE A 263 -10.32 -5.91 -1.20
N GLU A 264 -10.51 -6.20 0.08
CA GLU A 264 -11.76 -5.96 0.80
C GLU A 264 -11.46 -5.19 2.09
N GLY A 265 -12.33 -4.25 2.43
CA GLY A 265 -12.26 -3.58 3.71
C GLY A 265 -12.76 -2.14 3.65
N ASN A 266 -12.26 -1.34 4.59
CA ASN A 266 -12.60 0.06 4.70
C ASN A 266 -11.46 0.87 5.37
N PRO A 267 -11.46 2.21 5.28
CA PRO A 267 -10.40 3.06 5.86
C PRO A 267 -10.30 3.03 7.40
N ILE A 268 -11.32 2.53 8.10
CA ILE A 268 -11.38 2.48 9.57
C ILE A 268 -10.86 1.14 10.07
N ASP A 269 -11.41 0.03 9.56
CA ASP A 269 -11.04 -1.32 9.97
C ASP A 269 -9.86 -1.86 9.17
N GLY A 270 -9.42 -1.19 8.11
CA GLY A 270 -8.29 -1.59 7.27
C GLY A 270 -8.67 -2.57 6.17
N TRP A 271 -7.67 -2.94 5.37
CA TRP A 271 -7.85 -3.72 4.14
C TRP A 271 -7.27 -5.13 4.27
N ARG A 272 -7.90 -6.07 3.57
CA ARG A 272 -7.48 -7.47 3.45
C ARG A 272 -7.30 -7.80 1.97
N LEU A 273 -6.33 -8.65 1.68
CA LEU A 273 -6.11 -9.21 0.35
C LEU A 273 -6.96 -10.47 0.19
N LEU A 274 -7.83 -10.49 -0.82
CA LEU A 274 -8.70 -11.63 -1.13
C LEU A 274 -8.07 -12.55 -2.17
N SER A 275 -7.57 -11.97 -3.27
CA SER A 275 -6.93 -12.74 -4.34
C SER A 275 -5.84 -11.96 -5.05
N TRP A 276 -4.88 -12.69 -5.62
CA TRP A 276 -3.82 -12.17 -6.47
C TRP A 276 -3.82 -12.94 -7.79
N ASP A 277 -4.32 -12.30 -8.85
CA ASP A 277 -4.50 -12.87 -10.19
C ASP A 277 -5.30 -14.18 -10.20
N GLY A 278 -6.41 -14.20 -9.45
CA GLY A 278 -7.29 -15.36 -9.31
C GLY A 278 -6.80 -16.42 -8.32
N GLU A 279 -5.62 -16.26 -7.73
CA GLU A 279 -5.16 -17.11 -6.63
C GLU A 279 -5.65 -16.56 -5.30
N ALA A 280 -6.47 -17.35 -4.60
CA ALA A 280 -7.04 -16.96 -3.32
C ALA A 280 -5.96 -16.85 -2.24
N ILE A 281 -6.02 -15.76 -1.47
CA ILE A 281 -5.13 -15.49 -0.34
C ILE A 281 -5.83 -15.89 0.97
N PRO A 282 -5.14 -16.61 1.88
CA PRO A 282 -5.71 -16.97 3.18
C PRO A 282 -6.19 -15.74 3.97
N GLN A 283 -7.40 -15.84 4.53
CA GLN A 283 -7.93 -14.79 5.40
C GLN A 283 -7.41 -14.91 6.85
N ASP A 284 -6.90 -16.07 7.23
CA ASP A 284 -6.14 -16.20 8.47
C ASP A 284 -4.67 -16.29 8.08
N PRO A 285 -3.87 -15.23 8.30
CA PRO A 285 -2.46 -15.24 7.93
C PRO A 285 -1.69 -16.29 8.74
N ASP A 286 -0.67 -16.90 8.13
CA ASP A 286 0.28 -17.73 8.86
C ASP A 286 1.09 -16.89 9.86
N LEU A 287 1.75 -17.54 10.82
CA LEU A 287 2.50 -16.86 11.88
C LEU A 287 3.57 -15.91 11.35
N ALA A 288 4.27 -16.24 10.25
CA ALA A 288 5.30 -15.35 9.72
C ALA A 288 4.68 -14.09 9.10
N SER A 289 3.57 -14.25 8.39
CA SER A 289 2.80 -13.15 7.81
C SER A 289 2.16 -12.25 8.88
N ALA A 290 1.63 -12.85 9.95
CA ALA A 290 1.07 -12.12 11.08
C ALA A 290 2.14 -11.31 11.83
N LEU A 291 3.27 -11.95 12.20
CA LEU A 291 4.39 -11.26 12.85
C LEU A 291 5.04 -10.19 11.95
N PHE A 292 5.02 -10.38 10.62
CA PHE A 292 5.44 -9.33 9.69
C PHE A 292 4.58 -8.08 9.87
N VAL A 293 3.26 -8.23 9.94
CA VAL A 293 2.31 -7.13 10.15
C VAL A 293 2.51 -6.49 11.52
N ASP A 294 2.65 -7.27 12.60
CA ASP A 294 2.89 -6.73 13.95
C ASP A 294 4.13 -5.84 14.00
N VAL A 295 5.24 -6.31 13.41
CA VAL A 295 6.50 -5.55 13.40
C VAL A 295 6.38 -4.34 12.47
N ARG A 296 5.72 -4.46 11.31
CA ARG A 296 5.41 -3.32 10.45
C ARG A 296 4.67 -2.24 11.23
N ASP A 297 3.61 -2.61 11.93
CA ASP A 297 2.68 -1.69 12.57
C ASP A 297 3.27 -1.02 13.81
N VAL A 298 4.26 -1.63 14.48
CA VAL A 298 5.02 -0.96 15.55
C VAL A 298 6.17 -0.09 15.03
N VAL A 299 6.78 -0.43 13.90
CA VAL A 299 7.95 0.28 13.35
C VAL A 299 7.55 1.47 12.46
N LEU A 300 6.53 1.32 11.62
CA LEU A 300 6.09 2.32 10.65
C LEU A 300 5.68 3.68 11.26
N PRO A 301 5.01 3.75 12.44
CA PRO A 301 4.67 5.02 13.07
C PRO A 301 5.88 5.91 13.38
N SER A 302 7.03 5.31 13.72
CA SER A 302 8.26 6.07 13.99
C SER A 302 8.80 6.76 12.73
N GLN A 303 8.76 6.06 11.59
CA GLN A 303 9.16 6.58 10.29
C GLN A 303 8.20 7.68 9.82
N THR A 304 6.90 7.46 10.03
CA THR A 304 5.85 8.43 9.71
C THR A 304 5.99 9.71 10.53
N ALA A 305 6.22 9.59 11.84
CA ALA A 305 6.46 10.74 12.71
C ALA A 305 7.69 11.54 12.26
N LEU A 306 8.81 10.85 11.95
CA LEU A 306 10.03 11.51 11.47
C LEU A 306 9.79 12.29 10.18
N TRP A 307 9.09 11.69 9.22
CA TRP A 307 8.73 12.34 7.96
C TRP A 307 7.85 13.57 8.17
N ASN A 308 6.73 13.40 8.90
CA ASN A 308 5.77 14.46 9.12
C ASN A 308 6.34 15.65 9.91
N ILE A 309 7.22 15.38 10.88
CA ILE A 309 7.94 16.45 11.60
C ILE A 309 8.90 17.17 10.66
N GLY A 310 9.61 16.45 9.80
CA GLY A 310 10.48 17.03 8.77
C GLY A 310 9.73 17.98 7.85
N GLU A 311 8.62 17.53 7.28
CA GLU A 311 7.73 18.33 6.43
C GLU A 311 7.17 19.55 7.19
N ALA A 312 6.72 19.35 8.43
CA ALA A 312 6.21 20.44 9.25
C ALA A 312 7.26 21.53 9.52
N ILE A 313 8.54 21.15 9.73
CA ILE A 313 9.64 22.11 9.91
C ILE A 313 9.82 22.99 8.67
N LEU A 314 9.64 22.45 7.46
CA LEU A 314 9.78 23.21 6.22
C LEU A 314 8.73 24.33 6.08
N THR A 315 7.57 24.17 6.70
CA THR A 315 6.52 25.21 6.73
C THR A 315 6.91 26.42 7.56
N SER A 316 7.87 26.28 8.48
CA SER A 316 8.23 27.28 9.50
C SER A 316 7.06 27.73 10.39
N ASP A 317 5.96 26.96 10.42
CA ASP A 317 4.79 27.24 11.25
C ASP A 317 4.84 26.45 12.57
N GLN A 318 4.85 27.18 13.70
CA GLN A 318 5.01 26.56 15.01
C GLN A 318 3.84 25.63 15.36
N THR A 319 2.61 25.98 14.97
CA THR A 319 1.43 25.16 15.24
C THR A 319 1.50 23.85 14.48
N THR A 320 1.87 23.89 13.20
CA THR A 320 2.05 22.72 12.34
C THR A 320 3.13 21.79 12.90
N ILE A 321 4.27 22.33 13.33
CA ILE A 321 5.34 21.55 13.96
C ILE A 321 4.87 20.87 15.24
N MET A 322 4.20 21.62 16.14
CA MET A 322 3.70 21.05 17.40
C MET A 322 2.65 19.97 17.18
N ASN A 323 1.74 20.16 16.22
CA ASN A 323 0.74 19.17 15.86
C ASN A 323 1.39 17.90 15.31
N ALA A 324 2.39 18.02 14.44
CA ALA A 324 3.11 16.87 13.90
C ALA A 324 3.85 16.08 14.99
N VAL A 325 4.49 16.76 15.95
CA VAL A 325 5.15 16.14 17.10
C VAL A 325 4.14 15.42 17.99
N GLN A 326 3.03 16.07 18.33
CA GLN A 326 1.99 15.47 19.17
C GLN A 326 1.39 14.23 18.51
N THR A 327 1.00 14.34 17.24
CA THR A 327 0.44 13.23 16.46
C THR A 327 1.42 12.07 16.38
N GLY A 328 2.70 12.35 16.11
CA GLY A 328 3.74 11.31 16.08
C GLY A 328 3.91 10.60 17.42
N PHE A 329 3.89 11.34 18.54
CA PHE A 329 3.95 10.73 19.87
C PHE A 329 2.74 9.84 20.17
N GLU A 330 1.53 10.29 19.83
CA GLU A 330 0.29 9.53 20.02
C GLU A 330 0.30 8.23 19.20
N GLN A 331 0.69 8.30 17.93
CA GLN A 331 0.78 7.13 17.04
C GLN A 331 1.82 6.11 17.53
N ILE A 332 3.03 6.56 17.86
CA ILE A 332 4.09 5.68 18.38
C ILE A 332 3.67 5.03 19.69
N SER A 333 3.10 5.81 20.62
CA SER A 333 2.63 5.31 21.90
C SER A 333 1.53 4.26 21.74
N SER A 334 0.55 4.51 20.86
CA SER A 334 -0.52 3.56 20.56
C SER A 334 0.04 2.24 20.02
N ALA A 335 0.94 2.31 19.04
CA ALA A 335 1.60 1.14 18.47
C ALA A 335 2.37 0.33 19.52
N LEU A 336 3.18 0.98 20.37
CA LEU A 336 3.94 0.31 21.43
C LEU A 336 3.04 -0.39 22.46
N VAL A 337 1.87 0.19 22.75
CA VAL A 337 0.90 -0.42 23.68
C VAL A 337 0.20 -1.62 23.05
N GLN A 338 -0.13 -1.56 21.77
CA GLN A 338 -0.84 -2.63 21.06
C GLN A 338 0.06 -3.83 20.71
N PHE A 339 1.32 -3.57 20.39
CA PHE A 339 2.25 -4.57 19.86
C PHE A 339 2.38 -5.86 20.69
N PRO A 340 2.58 -5.82 22.03
CA PRO A 340 2.68 -7.07 22.80
C PRO A 340 1.41 -7.92 22.73
N GLY A 341 0.24 -7.29 22.69
CA GLY A 341 -1.04 -7.99 22.59
C GLY A 341 -1.23 -8.64 21.23
N ALA A 342 -0.87 -7.95 20.16
CA ALA A 342 -0.95 -8.46 18.79
C ALA A 342 -0.07 -9.71 18.61
N VAL A 343 1.22 -9.61 18.97
CA VAL A 343 2.18 -10.73 18.90
C VAL A 343 1.72 -11.93 19.71
N ILE A 344 1.24 -11.72 20.95
CA ILE A 344 0.75 -12.81 21.79
C ILE A 344 -0.46 -13.48 21.16
N ASN A 345 -1.42 -12.69 20.67
CA ASN A 345 -2.62 -13.23 20.03
C ASN A 345 -2.26 -14.08 18.82
N ASP A 346 -1.36 -13.62 17.97
CA ASP A 346 -0.99 -14.34 16.75
C ASP A 346 -0.18 -15.61 17.03
N ILE A 347 0.70 -15.60 18.04
CA ILE A 347 1.34 -16.83 18.53
C ILE A 347 0.28 -17.82 19.05
N VAL A 348 -0.66 -17.36 19.87
CA VAL A 348 -1.71 -18.23 20.45
C VAL A 348 -2.62 -18.81 19.35
N ASN A 349 -2.98 -17.99 18.36
CA ASN A 349 -3.78 -18.40 17.21
C ASN A 349 -3.04 -19.47 16.38
N ALA A 350 -1.74 -19.27 16.12
CA ALA A 350 -0.93 -20.22 15.37
C ALA A 350 -0.78 -21.59 16.06
N PHE A 351 -0.79 -21.63 17.39
CA PHE A 351 -0.63 -22.87 18.19
C PHE A 351 -1.92 -23.42 18.79
N GLY A 352 -3.10 -22.91 18.40
CA GLY A 352 -4.39 -23.54 18.67
C GLY A 352 -5.04 -23.21 20.02
N GLY A 353 -4.81 -22.01 20.58
CA GLY A 353 -5.64 -21.48 21.67
C GLY A 353 -5.54 -22.21 23.03
N SER A 354 -4.65 -23.17 23.20
CA SER A 354 -4.43 -23.83 24.48
C SER A 354 -3.59 -22.95 25.40
N GLY A 355 -4.13 -22.56 26.55
CA GLY A 355 -3.45 -21.76 27.58
C GLY A 355 -2.10 -22.30 28.08
N ASP A 356 -1.73 -23.53 27.70
CA ASP A 356 -0.41 -24.12 27.91
C ASP A 356 0.69 -23.42 27.06
N ALA A 357 0.37 -22.92 25.86
CA ALA A 357 1.35 -22.24 24.99
C ALA A 357 1.86 -20.91 25.58
N LEU A 358 0.98 -20.19 26.28
CA LEU A 358 1.34 -18.99 27.05
C LEU A 358 2.20 -19.35 28.27
N GLY A 359 1.86 -20.44 28.95
CA GLY A 359 2.63 -20.96 30.09
C GLY A 359 4.06 -21.36 29.70
N ASP A 360 4.21 -22.00 28.55
CA ASP A 360 5.51 -22.42 28.02
C ASP A 360 6.34 -21.23 27.50
N LEU A 361 5.71 -20.23 26.87
CA LEU A 361 6.40 -19.02 26.41
C LEU A 361 6.94 -18.18 27.59
N PHE A 362 6.14 -18.00 28.64
CA PHE A 362 6.59 -17.27 29.85
C PHE A 362 7.57 -18.06 30.71
N ALA A 363 7.64 -19.38 30.57
CA ALA A 363 8.65 -20.20 31.23
C ALA A 363 9.99 -20.23 30.47
N ALA A 364 10.01 -19.84 29.19
CA ALA A 364 11.18 -19.81 28.33
C ALA A 364 11.93 -18.45 28.29
N LEU A 365 11.30 -17.39 28.78
CA LEU A 365 11.89 -16.07 29.04
C LEU A 365 12.35 -15.95 30.50
#